data_AF-A0A101HIH6-F1
#
_entry.id   AF-A0A101HIH6-F1
#
_cell.length_a   1.000
_cell.length_b   1.000
_cell.length_c   1.000
_cell.angle_alpha   90.00
_cell.angle_beta   90.00
_cell.angle_gamma   90.00
#
_symmetry.space_group_name_H-M   'P 1'
#
loop_
_entity.id
_entity.type
_entity.pdbx_description
1 polymer ?
#
loop_
_entity_poly.entity_id
_entity_poly.type
_entity_poly.pdbx_seq_one_letter_code
_entity_poly.pdbx_strand_id
1 'polypeptide(L)'
;MIISTRTPFSPFGIYRNKRNDPDGSDTNGLQNYDDLYADIRLWVEKGWIDYNLPQLYWETGHRAADYTTLLHWWNAHNYQRHLYIGQDLKRSIDKNELHAKIRLSREMAFVHGNCYWYGYQILDNFEGVADVLKTDIHRAKALVPAYTHMHDDRPGAVKKLTEVFTEDMHFLSWEHAGDTTNPEAAQKYVVYRFGHKEKVDIKRAERILRVTPDNFFVLPYEGGEKKYTYVVTALDAFGNESKEKKIKIKL
;
A
#
# COMPACT_ATOMS: atom_id res chain seq x y z
N MET A 1 -17.76 -17.32 8.41
CA MET A 1 -16.31 -17.44 8.65
C MET A 1 -15.69 -16.17 8.12
N ILE A 2 -15.41 -15.22 9.03
CA ILE A 2 -14.88 -13.91 8.70
C ILE A 2 -13.39 -14.07 8.50
N ILE A 3 -12.90 -13.94 7.28
CA ILE A 3 -11.47 -13.83 6.99
C ILE A 3 -11.26 -12.55 6.20
N SER A 4 -11.28 -11.42 6.91
CA SER A 4 -10.65 -10.17 6.45
C SER A 4 -9.17 -10.21 6.83
N THR A 5 -8.49 -11.31 6.52
CA THR A 5 -7.04 -11.41 6.67
C THR A 5 -6.48 -11.92 5.36
N ARG A 6 -5.76 -11.04 4.67
CA ARG A 6 -5.02 -11.42 3.47
C ARG A 6 -3.98 -12.48 3.85
N THR A 7 -3.77 -13.47 3.01
CA THR A 7 -2.81 -14.56 3.18
C THR A 7 -1.52 -14.21 2.43
N PRO A 8 -0.49 -13.67 3.12
CA PRO A 8 0.80 -13.37 2.50
C PRO A 8 1.67 -14.61 2.34
N PHE A 9 2.59 -14.54 1.39
CA PHE A 9 3.82 -15.33 1.46
C PHE A 9 5.05 -14.46 1.19
N SER A 10 6.08 -14.60 2.03
CA SER A 10 7.35 -13.88 1.87
C SER A 10 8.49 -14.86 1.55
N PRO A 11 8.68 -15.20 0.26
CA PRO A 11 9.73 -16.12 -0.16
C PRO A 11 11.12 -15.48 -0.11
N PHE A 12 12.16 -16.32 -0.21
CA PHE A 12 13.49 -15.83 -0.58
C PHE A 12 13.42 -15.17 -1.97
N GLY A 13 14.33 -14.23 -2.25
CA GLY A 13 14.23 -13.45 -3.49
C GLY A 13 14.44 -14.25 -4.78
N ILE A 14 15.07 -15.43 -4.76
CA ILE A 14 15.29 -16.25 -5.95
C ILE A 14 14.27 -17.39 -5.98
N TYR A 15 13.32 -17.36 -6.93
CA TYR A 15 12.41 -18.48 -7.16
C TYR A 15 13.18 -19.71 -7.70
N ARG A 16 13.80 -19.52 -8.87
CA ARG A 16 14.73 -20.47 -9.52
C ARG A 16 15.85 -19.69 -10.22
N ASN A 17 17.02 -20.31 -10.31
CA ASN A 17 18.17 -19.86 -11.06
C ASN A 17 18.00 -20.28 -12.53
N LYS A 18 18.44 -19.44 -13.46
CA LYS A 18 18.35 -19.70 -14.91
C LYS A 18 19.03 -21.01 -15.36
N ARG A 19 20.05 -21.46 -14.62
CA ARG A 19 20.74 -22.74 -14.88
C ARG A 19 19.86 -23.98 -14.59
N ASN A 20 18.87 -23.83 -13.70
CA ASN A 20 17.97 -24.91 -13.28
C ASN A 20 16.66 -24.89 -14.07
N ASP A 21 16.23 -23.70 -14.50
CA ASP A 21 14.99 -23.47 -15.24
C ASP A 21 15.21 -22.32 -16.24
N PRO A 22 14.92 -22.49 -17.55
CA PRO A 22 15.05 -21.41 -18.53
C PRO A 22 14.24 -20.16 -18.21
N ASP A 23 13.12 -20.29 -17.50
CA ASP A 23 12.28 -19.19 -17.03
C ASP A 23 12.76 -18.64 -15.66
N GLY A 24 13.85 -19.18 -15.12
CA GLY A 24 14.48 -18.72 -13.89
C GLY A 24 15.17 -17.36 -14.04
N SER A 25 15.40 -16.72 -12.90
CA SER A 25 16.13 -15.46 -12.83
C SER A 25 17.63 -15.68 -13.11
N ASP A 26 18.31 -14.68 -13.71
CA ASP A 26 19.76 -14.74 -13.95
C ASP A 26 20.56 -14.56 -12.65
N THR A 27 20.51 -15.59 -11.82
CA THR A 27 21.06 -15.65 -10.46
C THR A 27 21.69 -17.03 -10.22
N ASN A 28 22.45 -17.13 -9.13
CA ASN A 28 23.20 -18.35 -8.77
C ASN A 28 23.12 -18.65 -7.26
N GLY A 29 22.05 -18.22 -6.60
CA GLY A 29 21.85 -18.35 -5.14
C GLY A 29 20.94 -19.51 -4.73
N LEU A 30 20.55 -19.54 -3.46
CA LEU A 30 19.56 -20.46 -2.90
C LEU A 30 18.19 -20.23 -3.55
N GLN A 31 17.51 -21.30 -3.97
CA GLN A 31 16.24 -21.24 -4.72
C GLN A 31 15.06 -21.72 -3.88
N ASN A 32 13.91 -21.07 -4.03
CA ASN A 32 12.70 -21.50 -3.33
C ASN A 32 12.19 -22.86 -3.82
N TYR A 33 12.16 -23.09 -5.13
CA TYR A 33 11.57 -24.32 -5.68
C TYR A 33 12.44 -25.54 -5.42
N ASP A 34 13.71 -25.48 -5.84
CA ASP A 34 14.62 -26.63 -5.84
C ASP A 34 15.16 -26.97 -4.44
N ASP A 35 15.44 -25.98 -3.59
CA ASP A 35 16.09 -26.20 -2.29
C ASP A 35 15.11 -26.18 -1.11
N LEU A 36 14.00 -25.43 -1.22
CA LEU A 36 13.03 -25.23 -0.14
C LEU A 36 11.64 -25.83 -0.43
N TYR A 37 11.48 -26.48 -1.59
CA TYR A 37 10.23 -27.11 -2.02
C TYR A 37 9.01 -26.16 -2.02
N ALA A 38 9.25 -24.87 -2.27
CA ALA A 38 8.23 -23.83 -2.28
C ALA A 38 7.92 -23.37 -3.72
N ASP A 39 6.85 -23.94 -4.30
CA ASP A 39 6.34 -23.53 -5.61
C ASP A 39 5.42 -22.30 -5.50
N ILE A 40 6.04 -21.17 -5.25
CA ILE A 40 5.34 -19.89 -5.08
C ILE A 40 4.58 -19.51 -6.37
N ARG A 41 5.14 -19.82 -7.55
CA ARG A 41 4.47 -19.53 -8.82
C ARG A 41 3.13 -20.25 -8.90
N LEU A 42 3.11 -21.54 -8.55
CA LEU A 42 1.86 -22.32 -8.49
C LEU A 42 0.88 -21.74 -7.47
N TRP A 43 1.33 -21.37 -6.28
CA TRP A 43 0.44 -20.87 -5.23
C TRP A 43 -0.28 -19.57 -5.64
N VAL A 44 0.43 -18.68 -6.31
CA VAL A 44 -0.09 -17.41 -6.85
C VAL A 44 -1.06 -17.67 -7.99
N GLU A 45 -0.69 -18.58 -8.90
CA GLU A 45 -1.52 -18.97 -10.03
C GLU A 45 -2.84 -19.60 -9.57
N LYS A 46 -2.78 -20.48 -8.56
CA LYS A 46 -3.95 -21.14 -7.97
C LYS A 46 -4.74 -20.26 -7.00
N GLY A 47 -4.24 -19.06 -6.66
CA GLY A 47 -4.89 -18.14 -5.73
C GLY A 47 -4.90 -18.65 -4.27
N TRP A 48 -3.92 -19.47 -3.89
CA TRP A 48 -3.76 -19.94 -2.50
C TRP A 48 -3.16 -18.86 -1.59
N ILE A 49 -2.50 -17.87 -2.20
CA ILE A 49 -1.98 -16.68 -1.53
C ILE A 49 -2.46 -15.44 -2.26
N ASP A 50 -2.70 -14.37 -1.50
CA ASP A 50 -3.29 -13.14 -2.05
C ASP A 50 -2.22 -12.19 -2.62
N TYR A 51 -0.99 -12.29 -2.10
CA TYR A 51 0.13 -11.49 -2.57
C TYR A 51 1.49 -12.11 -2.26
N ASN A 52 2.48 -11.73 -3.06
CA ASN A 52 3.88 -12.09 -2.85
C ASN A 52 4.69 -10.96 -2.22
N LEU A 53 5.63 -11.36 -1.37
CA LEU A 53 6.60 -10.46 -0.74
C LEU A 53 8.03 -11.03 -0.81
N PRO A 54 8.67 -11.11 -2.00
CA PRO A 54 10.01 -11.64 -2.11
C PRO A 54 11.04 -10.79 -1.36
N GLN A 55 11.95 -11.47 -0.67
CA GLN A 55 13.05 -10.85 0.08
C GLN A 55 14.20 -10.49 -0.86
N LEU A 56 14.20 -9.28 -1.41
CA LEU A 56 15.25 -8.76 -2.30
C LEU A 56 16.30 -7.99 -1.49
N TYR A 57 17.01 -8.72 -0.62
CA TYR A 57 17.91 -8.13 0.37
C TYR A 57 19.32 -7.87 -0.14
N TRP A 58 19.62 -8.12 -1.40
CA TRP A 58 20.94 -7.88 -1.99
C TRP A 58 21.09 -6.47 -2.53
N GLU A 59 22.33 -6.01 -2.69
CA GLU A 59 22.66 -4.76 -3.36
C GLU A 59 22.50 -4.82 -4.89
N THR A 60 22.45 -3.66 -5.53
CA THR A 60 22.52 -3.58 -6.99
C THR A 60 23.94 -3.95 -7.46
N GLY A 61 24.02 -4.74 -8.52
CA GLY A 61 25.25 -5.33 -9.06
C GLY A 61 25.70 -6.62 -8.39
N HIS A 62 24.94 -7.18 -7.44
CA HIS A 62 25.38 -8.36 -6.69
C HIS A 62 25.56 -9.59 -7.60
N ARG A 63 26.78 -10.14 -7.65
CA ARG A 63 27.20 -11.18 -8.61
C ARG A 63 26.29 -12.42 -8.65
N ALA A 64 25.74 -12.84 -7.51
CA ALA A 64 24.93 -14.06 -7.43
C ALA A 64 23.42 -13.78 -7.41
N ALA A 65 22.99 -12.55 -7.13
CA ALA A 65 21.60 -12.24 -6.78
C ALA A 65 21.34 -10.73 -6.94
N ASP A 66 21.54 -10.22 -8.15
CA ASP A 66 21.40 -8.79 -8.44
C ASP A 66 19.96 -8.29 -8.14
N TYR A 67 19.86 -7.18 -7.39
CA TYR A 67 18.58 -6.61 -7.01
C TYR A 67 17.70 -6.26 -8.22
N THR A 68 18.27 -5.63 -9.26
CA THR A 68 17.53 -5.14 -10.42
C THR A 68 17.02 -6.32 -11.27
N THR A 69 17.86 -7.33 -11.50
CA THR A 69 17.50 -8.59 -12.16
C THR A 69 16.33 -9.26 -11.45
N LEU A 70 16.39 -9.38 -10.12
CA LEU A 70 15.32 -9.99 -9.34
C LEU A 70 14.04 -9.16 -9.35
N LEU A 71 14.14 -7.83 -9.23
CA LEU A 71 13.01 -6.93 -9.29
C LEU A 71 12.25 -7.06 -10.62
N HIS A 72 12.96 -7.02 -11.75
CA HIS A 72 12.37 -7.20 -13.07
C HIS A 72 11.77 -8.60 -13.24
N TRP A 73 12.46 -9.63 -12.76
CA TRP A 73 11.97 -11.00 -12.84
C TRP A 73 10.65 -11.15 -12.08
N TRP A 74 10.56 -10.71 -10.83
CA TRP A 74 9.32 -10.77 -10.06
C TRP A 74 8.21 -9.92 -10.67
N ASN A 75 8.51 -8.72 -11.17
CA ASN A 75 7.53 -7.90 -11.86
C ASN A 75 6.91 -8.62 -13.08
N ALA A 76 7.69 -9.41 -13.81
CA ALA A 76 7.22 -10.16 -14.98
C ALA A 76 6.53 -11.49 -14.63
N HIS A 77 6.93 -12.15 -13.54
CA HIS A 77 6.53 -13.54 -13.22
C HIS A 77 5.55 -13.65 -12.04
N ASN A 78 4.93 -12.55 -11.60
CA ASN A 78 3.97 -12.53 -10.48
C ASN A 78 2.50 -12.77 -10.89
N TYR A 79 2.22 -13.25 -12.10
CA TYR A 79 0.85 -13.50 -12.60
C TYR A 79 -0.14 -12.33 -12.39
N GLN A 80 0.36 -11.10 -12.48
CA GLN A 80 -0.43 -9.87 -12.26
C GLN A 80 -1.15 -9.83 -10.90
N ARG A 81 -0.64 -10.56 -9.89
CA ARG A 81 -1.09 -10.44 -8.50
C ARG A 81 -0.37 -9.29 -7.81
N HIS A 82 -0.78 -9.01 -6.57
CA HIS A 82 -0.10 -8.02 -5.74
C HIS A 82 1.33 -8.49 -5.41
N LEU A 83 2.27 -7.57 -5.51
CA LEU A 83 3.71 -7.80 -5.28
C LEU A 83 4.26 -6.68 -4.41
N TYR A 84 4.91 -7.05 -3.31
CA TYR A 84 5.59 -6.10 -2.43
C TYR A 84 7.05 -6.50 -2.30
N ILE A 85 7.97 -5.57 -2.45
CA ILE A 85 9.40 -5.91 -2.41
C ILE A 85 9.92 -5.82 -0.99
N GLY A 86 10.45 -6.93 -0.47
CA GLY A 86 11.19 -6.95 0.79
C GLY A 86 12.55 -6.31 0.61
N GLN A 87 12.81 -5.26 1.39
CA GLN A 87 14.03 -4.46 1.37
C GLN A 87 14.80 -4.64 2.69
N ASP A 88 16.09 -4.96 2.62
CA ASP A 88 17.00 -4.85 3.77
C ASP A 88 17.39 -3.37 3.92
N LEU A 89 16.88 -2.72 4.97
CA LEU A 89 17.11 -1.30 5.22
C LEU A 89 18.57 -1.03 5.53
N LYS A 90 19.18 -1.81 6.44
CA LYS A 90 20.58 -1.63 6.81
C LYS A 90 21.47 -1.62 5.57
N ARG A 91 21.36 -2.67 4.75
CA ARG A 91 22.20 -2.81 3.56
C ARG A 91 21.94 -1.70 2.55
N SER A 92 20.68 -1.34 2.35
CA SER A 92 20.32 -0.28 1.41
C SER A 92 20.84 1.10 1.84
N ILE A 93 20.93 1.35 3.15
CA ILE A 93 21.56 2.56 3.70
C ILE A 93 23.08 2.48 3.58
N ASP A 94 23.70 1.38 4.03
CA ASP A 94 25.15 1.18 4.01
C ASP A 94 25.73 1.28 2.58
N LYS A 95 24.94 0.90 1.56
CA LYS A 95 25.29 1.00 0.14
C LYS A 95 24.84 2.29 -0.55
N ASN A 96 24.12 3.16 0.17
CA ASN A 96 23.51 4.39 -0.38
C ASN A 96 22.57 4.11 -1.58
N GLU A 97 21.79 3.03 -1.49
CA GLU A 97 20.91 2.55 -2.56
C GLU A 97 19.41 2.74 -2.26
N LEU A 98 19.05 3.14 -1.03
CA LEU A 98 17.65 3.21 -0.60
C LEU A 98 16.76 4.01 -1.58
N HIS A 99 17.17 5.22 -1.96
CA HIS A 99 16.40 6.04 -2.91
C HIS A 99 16.32 5.41 -4.31
N ALA A 100 17.42 4.83 -4.79
CA ALA A 100 17.47 4.19 -6.10
C ALA A 100 16.55 2.97 -6.15
N LYS A 101 16.60 2.11 -5.13
CA LYS A 101 15.75 0.92 -5.03
C LYS A 101 14.26 1.25 -4.96
N ILE A 102 13.88 2.26 -4.17
CA ILE A 102 12.49 2.70 -4.10
C ILE A 102 12.03 3.31 -5.42
N ARG A 103 12.87 4.12 -6.09
CA ARG A 103 12.54 4.66 -7.42
C ARG A 103 12.30 3.54 -8.43
N LEU A 104 13.23 2.58 -8.53
CA LEU A 104 13.10 1.43 -9.42
C LEU A 104 11.83 0.64 -9.11
N SER A 105 11.51 0.40 -7.84
CA SER A 105 10.29 -0.30 -7.44
C SER A 105 9.00 0.42 -7.89
N ARG A 106 9.00 1.76 -7.94
CA ARG A 106 7.86 2.58 -8.38
C ARG A 106 7.69 2.62 -9.90
N GLU A 107 8.75 2.37 -10.64
CA GLU A 107 8.73 2.29 -12.11
C GLU A 107 8.18 0.94 -12.59
N MET A 108 8.11 -0.07 -11.72
CA MET A 108 7.59 -1.39 -12.04
C MET A 108 6.06 -1.41 -12.01
N ALA A 109 5.45 -1.78 -13.15
CA ALA A 109 4.00 -1.75 -13.32
C ALA A 109 3.22 -2.67 -12.36
N PHE A 110 3.83 -3.77 -11.91
CA PHE A 110 3.18 -4.76 -11.06
C PHE A 110 3.73 -4.78 -9.63
N VAL A 111 4.56 -3.81 -9.24
CA VAL A 111 5.00 -3.65 -7.84
C VAL A 111 4.09 -2.66 -7.12
N HIS A 112 3.51 -3.12 -6.02
CA HIS A 112 2.45 -2.44 -5.29
C HIS A 112 2.93 -1.80 -3.98
N GLY A 113 4.16 -2.09 -3.57
CA GLY A 113 4.78 -1.44 -2.43
C GLY A 113 6.10 -2.09 -2.01
N ASN A 114 6.60 -1.63 -0.87
CA ASN A 114 7.86 -2.10 -0.28
C ASN A 114 7.62 -2.46 1.18
N CYS A 115 8.30 -3.50 1.66
CA CYS A 115 8.34 -3.91 3.04
C CYS A 115 9.78 -3.80 3.54
N TYR A 116 9.97 -3.24 4.73
CA TYR A 116 11.29 -2.91 5.27
C TYR A 116 11.67 -3.87 6.37
N TRP A 117 12.82 -4.52 6.21
CA TRP A 117 13.40 -5.41 7.19
C TRP A 117 14.74 -4.88 7.74
N TYR A 118 15.00 -4.95 9.05
CA TYR A 118 14.05 -5.28 10.13
C TYR A 118 13.37 -4.01 10.67
N GLY A 119 12.10 -4.11 11.05
CA GLY A 119 11.26 -2.95 11.39
C GLY A 119 11.78 -2.07 12.54
N TYR A 120 12.54 -2.63 13.49
CA TYR A 120 13.13 -1.85 14.59
C TYR A 120 14.07 -0.75 14.09
N GLN A 121 14.71 -0.89 12.92
CA GLN A 121 15.54 0.18 12.37
C GLN A 121 14.75 1.46 12.10
N ILE A 122 13.46 1.35 11.76
CA ILE A 122 12.59 2.51 11.60
C ILE A 122 12.20 3.08 12.96
N LEU A 123 11.90 2.22 13.95
CA LEU A 123 11.54 2.66 15.30
C LEU A 123 12.69 3.39 16.00
N ASP A 124 13.91 2.89 15.83
CA ASP A 124 15.13 3.46 16.40
C ASP A 124 15.69 4.63 15.58
N ASN A 125 15.04 4.97 14.46
CA ASN A 125 15.50 5.96 13.49
C ASN A 125 16.98 5.73 13.09
N PHE A 126 17.36 4.47 12.83
CA PHE A 126 18.72 4.08 12.46
C PHE A 126 19.20 4.91 11.27
N GLU A 127 20.33 5.61 11.44
CA GLU A 127 20.91 6.50 10.41
C GLU A 127 19.90 7.53 9.84
N GLY A 128 18.90 7.95 10.62
CA GLY A 128 17.90 8.92 10.18
C GLY A 128 16.84 8.37 9.22
N VAL A 129 16.72 7.04 9.08
CA VAL A 129 15.83 6.41 8.09
C VAL A 129 14.36 6.79 8.28
N ALA A 130 13.87 6.95 9.50
CA ALA A 130 12.48 7.31 9.75
C ALA A 130 12.17 8.73 9.26
N ASP A 131 13.13 9.64 9.42
CA ASP A 131 13.01 11.01 8.91
C ASP A 131 12.97 11.01 7.39
N VAL A 132 13.91 10.32 6.73
CA VAL A 132 13.95 10.19 5.26
C VAL A 132 12.66 9.57 4.71
N LEU A 133 12.15 8.52 5.36
CA LEU A 133 10.89 7.89 4.97
C LEU A 133 9.71 8.85 5.13
N LYS A 134 9.69 9.71 6.16
CA LYS A 134 8.57 10.62 6.43
C LYS A 134 8.63 11.90 5.60
N THR A 135 9.81 12.45 5.33
CA THR A 135 9.95 13.76 4.68
C THR A 135 10.13 13.67 3.18
N ASP A 136 10.69 12.56 2.68
CA ASP A 136 10.99 12.36 1.26
C ASP A 136 10.25 11.15 0.69
N ILE A 137 10.64 9.93 1.10
CA ILE A 137 10.23 8.71 0.39
C ILE A 137 8.73 8.47 0.48
N HIS A 138 8.13 8.46 1.67
CA HIS A 138 6.69 8.21 1.92
C HIS A 138 6.02 9.42 2.58
N ARG A 139 6.18 10.59 1.96
CA ARG A 139 5.67 11.87 2.49
C ARG A 139 4.14 11.93 2.66
N ALA A 140 3.41 11.15 1.86
CA ALA A 140 1.96 11.10 1.89
C ALA A 140 1.46 9.75 2.44
N LYS A 141 0.29 9.77 3.09
CA LYS A 141 -0.44 8.55 3.40
C LYS A 141 -0.80 7.84 2.10
N ALA A 142 -0.72 6.52 2.08
CA ALA A 142 -1.15 5.72 0.95
C ALA A 142 -2.25 4.75 1.39
N LEU A 143 -3.17 4.46 0.48
CA LEU A 143 -4.11 3.36 0.64
C LEU A 143 -3.42 2.07 0.20
N VAL A 144 -3.86 0.95 0.78
CA VAL A 144 -3.50 -0.35 0.24
C VAL A 144 -4.17 -0.49 -1.13
N PRO A 145 -3.45 -0.88 -2.20
CA PRO A 145 -4.06 -1.11 -3.51
C PRO A 145 -5.22 -2.10 -3.43
N ALA A 146 -6.21 -1.91 -4.30
CA ALA A 146 -7.42 -2.71 -4.30
C ALA A 146 -7.14 -4.13 -4.82
N TYR A 147 -7.56 -5.15 -4.05
CA TYR A 147 -7.43 -6.56 -4.40
C TYR A 147 -8.57 -6.99 -5.34
N THR A 148 -8.63 -6.36 -6.53
CA THR A 148 -9.71 -6.57 -7.52
C THR A 148 -9.83 -8.01 -8.01
N HIS A 149 -8.74 -8.77 -7.94
CA HIS A 149 -8.78 -10.20 -8.26
C HIS A 149 -9.57 -11.06 -7.26
N MET A 150 -9.81 -10.56 -6.04
CA MET A 150 -10.66 -11.22 -5.04
C MET A 150 -12.10 -10.68 -5.12
N HIS A 151 -12.25 -9.37 -5.29
CA HIS A 151 -13.54 -8.69 -5.43
C HIS A 151 -13.34 -7.39 -6.22
N ASP A 152 -13.98 -7.29 -7.39
CA ASP A 152 -13.89 -6.14 -8.33
C ASP A 152 -15.20 -5.34 -8.39
N ASP A 153 -15.84 -5.16 -7.23
CA ASP A 153 -16.91 -4.17 -7.07
C ASP A 153 -16.54 -3.19 -5.96
N ARG A 154 -17.31 -2.12 -5.82
CA ARG A 154 -17.05 -1.03 -4.89
C ARG A 154 -18.21 -0.87 -3.92
N PRO A 155 -17.94 -0.56 -2.65
CA PRO A 155 -19.00 -0.23 -1.72
C PRO A 155 -19.76 1.02 -2.18
N GLY A 156 -21.01 1.13 -1.75
CA GLY A 156 -21.82 2.33 -2.00
C GLY A 156 -21.16 3.60 -1.44
N ALA A 157 -21.37 4.73 -2.12
CA ALA A 157 -20.88 6.02 -1.63
C ALA A 157 -21.51 6.38 -0.28
N VAL A 158 -20.75 7.12 0.56
CA VAL A 158 -21.27 7.56 1.86
C VAL A 158 -22.53 8.40 1.71
N LYS A 159 -23.48 8.17 2.61
CA LYS A 159 -24.77 8.88 2.64
C LYS A 159 -24.78 9.92 3.75
N LYS A 160 -25.64 10.93 3.59
CA LYS A 160 -25.84 12.04 4.54
C LYS A 160 -24.54 12.62 5.14
N LEU A 161 -23.55 12.91 4.29
CA LEU A 161 -22.35 13.64 4.71
C LEU A 161 -22.77 15.06 5.12
N THR A 162 -22.62 15.38 6.41
CA THR A 162 -23.00 16.66 7.00
C THR A 162 -21.89 17.24 7.86
N GLU A 163 -21.89 18.57 7.93
CA GLU A 163 -21.10 19.34 8.87
C GLU A 163 -21.91 19.53 10.16
N VAL A 164 -21.28 19.31 11.31
CA VAL A 164 -21.91 19.41 12.63
C VAL A 164 -21.09 20.33 13.52
N PHE A 165 -21.77 21.28 14.15
CA PHE A 165 -21.22 22.17 15.16
C PHE A 165 -21.90 21.88 16.49
N THR A 166 -21.12 21.67 17.53
CA THR A 166 -21.55 21.65 18.93
C THR A 166 -20.81 22.74 19.70
N GLU A 167 -21.14 22.93 20.97
CA GLU A 167 -20.44 23.92 21.82
C GLU A 167 -18.93 23.66 21.88
N ASP A 168 -18.51 22.38 21.85
CA ASP A 168 -17.11 21.97 22.03
C ASP A 168 -16.44 21.43 20.76
N MET A 169 -17.20 21.09 19.71
CA MET A 169 -16.66 20.36 18.56
C MET A 169 -17.21 20.83 17.22
N HIS A 170 -16.33 20.83 16.22
CA HIS A 170 -16.67 20.99 14.80
C HIS A 170 -16.21 19.75 14.05
N PHE A 171 -17.13 18.99 13.46
CA PHE A 171 -16.80 17.72 12.82
C PHE A 171 -17.69 17.42 11.62
N LEU A 172 -17.20 16.54 10.74
CA LEU A 172 -17.99 15.92 9.69
C LEU A 172 -18.57 14.61 10.20
N SER A 173 -19.80 14.30 9.80
CA SER A 173 -20.47 13.03 10.09
C SER A 173 -21.12 12.48 8.83
N TRP A 174 -21.21 11.15 8.71
CA TRP A 174 -21.91 10.47 7.62
C TRP A 174 -22.60 9.19 8.11
N GLU A 175 -23.53 8.67 7.31
CA GLU A 175 -24.18 7.40 7.59
C GLU A 175 -23.23 6.22 7.35
N HIS A 176 -23.10 5.39 8.38
CA HIS A 176 -22.40 4.12 8.32
C HIS A 176 -23.37 3.02 7.92
N ALA A 177 -23.41 2.71 6.62
CA ALA A 177 -24.12 1.52 6.11
C ALA A 177 -23.18 0.31 6.00
N GLY A 178 -22.10 0.27 6.79
CA GLY A 178 -21.17 -0.85 6.82
C GLY A 178 -21.75 -2.02 7.61
N ASP A 179 -21.61 -3.22 7.05
CA ASP A 179 -21.82 -4.47 7.75
C ASP A 179 -20.44 -5.07 8.03
N THR A 180 -20.06 -5.13 9.31
CA THR A 180 -18.73 -5.63 9.73
C THR A 180 -18.55 -7.12 9.44
N THR A 181 -19.63 -7.84 9.14
CA THR A 181 -19.60 -9.26 8.78
C THR A 181 -19.52 -9.48 7.27
N ASN A 182 -19.87 -8.45 6.47
CA ASN A 182 -19.78 -8.49 5.02
C ASN A 182 -18.51 -7.77 4.52
N PRO A 183 -17.49 -8.50 4.02
CA PRO A 183 -16.24 -7.89 3.56
C PRO A 183 -16.41 -6.96 2.34
N GLU A 184 -17.51 -7.07 1.59
CA GLU A 184 -17.81 -6.22 0.43
C GLU A 184 -18.49 -4.89 0.85
N ALA A 185 -19.02 -4.82 2.08
CA ALA A 185 -19.58 -3.60 2.63
C ALA A 185 -18.48 -2.63 3.09
N ALA A 186 -18.84 -1.37 3.27
CA ALA A 186 -17.92 -0.34 3.79
C ALA A 186 -17.35 -0.74 5.16
N GLN A 187 -16.02 -0.92 5.22
CA GLN A 187 -15.28 -1.26 6.44
C GLN A 187 -14.53 -0.05 7.00
N LYS A 188 -14.09 0.87 6.13
CA LYS A 188 -13.35 2.07 6.48
C LYS A 188 -13.77 3.24 5.60
N TYR A 189 -13.37 4.44 5.98
CA TYR A 189 -13.58 5.66 5.22
C TYR A 189 -12.28 6.40 5.01
N VAL A 190 -12.15 7.06 3.87
CA VAL A 190 -11.02 7.95 3.57
C VAL A 190 -11.54 9.37 3.52
N VAL A 191 -10.92 10.23 4.31
CA VAL A 191 -11.21 11.66 4.36
C VAL A 191 -10.11 12.40 3.64
N TYR A 192 -10.50 13.14 2.60
CA TYR A 192 -9.62 14.00 1.83
C TYR A 192 -9.94 15.47 2.06
N ARG A 193 -8.94 16.34 1.86
CA ARG A 193 -9.11 17.79 1.88
C ARG A 193 -8.42 18.44 0.69
N PHE A 194 -9.19 19.28 0.00
CA PHE A 194 -8.73 20.07 -1.14
C PHE A 194 -8.90 21.57 -0.85
N GLY A 195 -7.99 22.38 -1.38
CA GLY A 195 -8.04 23.83 -1.25
C GLY A 195 -9.23 24.47 -1.97
N HIS A 196 -9.44 25.77 -1.76
CA HIS A 196 -10.49 26.52 -2.44
C HIS A 196 -10.32 26.46 -3.96
N LYS A 197 -11.35 26.00 -4.66
CA LYS A 197 -11.38 25.80 -6.14
C LYS A 197 -10.34 24.80 -6.67
N GLU A 198 -9.64 24.07 -5.82
CA GLU A 198 -8.77 22.99 -6.26
C GLU A 198 -9.61 21.87 -6.90
N LYS A 199 -9.16 21.35 -8.05
CA LYS A 199 -9.80 20.21 -8.69
C LYS A 199 -9.69 19.00 -7.76
N VAL A 200 -10.84 18.42 -7.40
CA VAL A 200 -10.89 17.19 -6.62
C VAL A 200 -10.36 16.04 -7.46
N ASP A 201 -9.34 15.38 -6.92
CA ASP A 201 -8.74 14.17 -7.47
C ASP A 201 -8.30 13.28 -6.30
N ILE A 202 -9.11 12.24 -6.03
CA ILE A 202 -8.87 11.28 -4.93
C ILE A 202 -7.67 10.37 -5.20
N LYS A 203 -7.10 10.35 -6.42
CA LYS A 203 -5.86 9.62 -6.72
C LYS A 203 -4.63 10.30 -6.12
N ARG A 204 -4.76 11.55 -5.64
CA ARG A 204 -3.66 12.30 -5.03
C ARG A 204 -3.55 11.98 -3.55
N ALA A 205 -2.64 11.06 -3.24
CA ALA A 205 -2.33 10.61 -1.88
C ALA A 205 -2.04 11.77 -0.90
N GLU A 206 -1.47 12.88 -1.36
CA GLU A 206 -1.17 14.06 -0.54
C GLU A 206 -2.42 14.75 0.01
N ARG A 207 -3.60 14.41 -0.52
CA ARG A 207 -4.89 14.96 -0.09
C ARG A 207 -5.58 14.09 0.95
N ILE A 208 -5.08 12.89 1.24
CA ILE A 208 -5.60 12.02 2.31
C ILE A 208 -5.24 12.64 3.66
N LEU A 209 -6.26 13.02 4.43
CA LEU A 209 -6.09 13.44 5.83
C LEU A 209 -6.10 12.24 6.76
N ARG A 210 -7.08 11.35 6.58
CA ARG A 210 -7.31 10.22 7.51
C ARG A 210 -7.95 9.05 6.79
N VAL A 211 -7.57 7.85 7.22
CA VAL A 211 -8.29 6.60 6.95
C VAL A 211 -8.80 6.11 8.30
N THR A 212 -10.12 5.92 8.45
CA THR A 212 -10.73 5.69 9.76
C THR A 212 -11.92 4.74 9.65
N PRO A 213 -12.15 3.83 10.62
CA PRO A 213 -13.37 3.03 10.67
C PRO A 213 -14.58 3.85 11.16
N ASP A 214 -14.32 4.96 11.85
CA ASP A 214 -15.34 5.86 12.39
C ASP A 214 -16.17 6.51 11.29
N ASN A 215 -17.42 6.86 11.61
CA ASN A 215 -18.32 7.55 10.71
C ASN A 215 -18.30 9.08 10.87
N PHE A 216 -17.25 9.60 11.51
CA PHE A 216 -17.06 11.02 11.75
C PHE A 216 -15.58 11.42 11.63
N PHE A 217 -15.35 12.72 11.45
CA PHE A 217 -14.02 13.30 11.40
C PHE A 217 -14.02 14.70 12.02
N VAL A 218 -13.24 14.89 13.09
CA VAL A 218 -13.09 16.20 13.74
C VAL A 218 -12.28 17.14 12.85
N LEU A 219 -12.85 18.31 12.57
CA LEU A 219 -12.24 19.34 11.75
C LEU A 219 -11.24 20.15 12.58
N PRO A 220 -10.08 20.53 12.01
CA PRO A 220 -9.17 21.43 12.70
C PRO A 220 -9.76 22.84 12.77
N TYR A 221 -9.51 23.55 13.86
CA TYR A 221 -9.84 24.97 13.97
C TYR A 221 -8.81 25.81 13.20
N GLU A 222 -9.22 26.56 12.17
CA GLU A 222 -8.33 27.37 11.33
C GLU A 222 -8.78 28.86 11.18
N GLY A 223 -9.59 29.37 12.11
CA GLY A 223 -9.96 30.79 12.21
C GLY A 223 -11.17 31.25 11.36
N GLY A 224 -11.81 30.35 10.63
CA GLY A 224 -13.08 30.55 9.92
C GLY A 224 -12.98 31.31 8.60
N GLU A 225 -11.78 31.51 8.05
CA GLU A 225 -11.56 32.34 6.86
C GLU A 225 -11.38 31.51 5.59
N LYS A 226 -10.83 30.31 5.70
CA LYS A 226 -10.40 29.51 4.55
C LYS A 226 -11.49 28.53 4.13
N LYS A 227 -11.74 28.48 2.82
CA LYS A 227 -12.70 27.54 2.24
C LYS A 227 -11.98 26.29 1.76
N TYR A 228 -12.47 25.13 2.17
CA TYR A 228 -11.98 23.83 1.76
C TYR A 228 -13.10 22.99 1.16
N THR A 229 -12.72 22.04 0.30
CA THR A 229 -13.61 20.96 -0.13
C THR A 229 -13.14 19.68 0.56
N TYR A 230 -13.99 19.13 1.42
CA TYR A 230 -13.78 17.83 2.02
C TYR A 230 -14.45 16.77 1.15
N VAL A 231 -13.79 15.63 1.03
CA VAL A 231 -14.34 14.47 0.31
C VAL A 231 -14.23 13.26 1.21
N VAL A 232 -15.30 12.48 1.28
CA VAL A 232 -15.34 11.22 2.01
C VAL A 232 -15.72 10.11 1.04
N THR A 233 -14.96 9.03 1.08
CA THR A 233 -15.20 7.77 0.37
C THR A 233 -15.25 6.61 1.36
N ALA A 234 -15.88 5.52 0.96
CA ALA A 234 -15.87 4.25 1.69
C ALA A 234 -14.87 3.28 1.05
N LEU A 235 -14.26 2.44 1.87
CA LEU A 235 -13.40 1.32 1.49
C LEU A 235 -14.01 0.02 2.01
N ASP A 236 -14.05 -1.00 1.17
CA ASP A 236 -14.38 -2.36 1.58
C ASP A 236 -13.16 -3.07 2.22
N ALA A 237 -13.29 -4.35 2.54
CA ALA A 237 -12.18 -5.15 3.10
C ALA A 237 -11.05 -5.40 2.08
N PHE A 238 -11.35 -5.34 0.78
CA PHE A 238 -10.42 -5.63 -0.31
C PHE A 238 -9.62 -4.39 -0.75
N GLY A 239 -10.05 -3.19 -0.34
CA GLY A 239 -9.44 -1.90 -0.67
C GLY A 239 -10.10 -1.18 -1.84
N ASN A 240 -11.28 -1.63 -2.30
CA ASN A 240 -12.04 -0.96 -3.33
C ASN A 240 -12.69 0.31 -2.77
N GLU A 241 -12.47 1.42 -3.47
CA GLU A 241 -12.93 2.75 -3.03
C GLU A 241 -14.23 3.16 -3.74
N SER A 242 -15.21 3.60 -2.94
CA SER A 242 -16.51 4.08 -3.42
C SER A 242 -16.39 5.37 -4.24
N LYS A 243 -17.51 5.78 -4.85
CA LYS A 243 -17.63 7.14 -5.39
C LYS A 243 -17.50 8.19 -4.28
N GLU A 244 -17.01 9.35 -4.66
CA GLU A 244 -16.78 10.52 -3.82
C GLU A 244 -18.07 11.19 -3.35
N LYS A 245 -18.15 11.51 -2.05
CA LYS A 245 -19.13 12.45 -1.50
C LYS A 245 -18.40 13.70 -1.03
N LYS A 246 -18.84 14.87 -1.49
CA LYS A 246 -18.14 16.14 -1.25
C LYS A 246 -18.98 17.07 -0.39
N ILE A 247 -18.31 17.87 0.44
CA ILE A 247 -18.90 18.97 1.20
C ILE A 247 -17.92 20.14 1.23
N LYS A 248 -18.44 21.37 1.11
CA LYS A 248 -17.62 22.59 1.18
C LYS A 248 -17.74 23.14 2.60
N ILE A 249 -16.59 23.37 3.22
CA ILE A 249 -16.48 23.80 4.62
C ILE A 249 -15.67 25.09 4.67
N LYS A 250 -16.04 25.99 5.58
CA LYS A 250 -15.25 27.17 5.90
C LYS A 250 -14.63 26.96 7.28
N LEU A 251 -13.29 26.89 7.33
CA LEU A 251 -12.50 26.67 8.54
C LEU A 251 -11.60 27.82 8.87
#